data_AF-A0A6B2CK77-F1
#
_entry.id   AF-A0A6B2CK77-F1
#
_cell.length_a   1.000
_cell.length_b   1.000
_cell.length_c   1.000
_cell.angle_alpha   90.00
_cell.angle_beta   90.00
_cell.angle_gamma   90.00
#
_symmetry.space_group_name_H-M   'P 1'
#
loop_
_entity.id
_entity.type
_entity.pdbx_description
1 polymer ?
#
loop_
_entity_poly.entity_id
_entity_poly.type
_entity_poly.pdbx_seq_one_letter_code
_entity_poly.pdbx_strand_id
1 'polypeptide(L)'
;MLRRAVAVELEVAKELNRLLYSVEAMYLSIVREVVEYAVVNNVTSATQLQRLFYSKYRQEYQGLHAHLIIQAIRQAAEIAKSFTVRRRRGLVSKPYPEVRSVSIRFTEKAWSYEEFVK
;
A
#
# COMPACT_ATOMS: atom_id res chain seq x y z
N MET A 1 23.72 -12.31 -8.40
CA MET A 1 23.45 -11.01 -7.74
C MET A 1 22.94 -11.31 -6.34
N LEU A 2 23.77 -11.09 -5.31
CA LEU A 2 23.39 -11.35 -3.91
C LEU A 2 22.39 -10.29 -3.44
N ARG A 3 21.13 -10.68 -3.25
CA ARG A 3 20.11 -9.83 -2.62
C ARG A 3 20.14 -10.11 -1.13
N ARG A 4 20.94 -9.37 -0.36
CA ARG A 4 20.93 -9.45 1.11
C ARG A 4 19.89 -8.45 1.62
N ALA A 5 18.88 -8.95 2.32
CA ALA A 5 18.03 -8.09 3.13
C ALA A 5 18.79 -7.73 4.41
N VAL A 6 18.93 -6.44 4.69
CA VAL A 6 19.56 -5.94 5.93
C VAL A 6 18.48 -5.18 6.67
N ALA A 7 18.20 -5.59 7.91
CA ALA A 7 17.36 -4.82 8.80
C ALA A 7 18.18 -3.63 9.30
N VAL A 8 17.64 -2.42 9.16
CA VAL A 8 18.24 -1.19 9.64
C VAL A 8 17.25 -0.55 10.60
N GLU A 9 17.70 -0.27 11.81
CA GLU A 9 16.98 0.57 12.76
C GLU A 9 17.41 2.02 12.51
N LEU A 10 16.44 2.91 12.36
CA LEU A 10 16.70 4.34 12.18
C LEU A 10 16.37 5.05 13.49
N GLU A 11 17.37 5.67 14.11
CA GLU A 11 17.14 6.65 15.16
C GLU A 11 16.73 7.96 14.50
N VAL A 12 15.47 8.35 14.67
CA VAL A 12 14.89 9.50 13.99
C VAL A 12 14.30 10.48 14.99
N ALA A 13 14.41 11.77 14.70
CA ALA A 13 13.68 12.81 15.44
C ALA A 13 12.19 12.46 15.54
N LYS A 14 11.59 12.75 16.71
CA LYS A 14 10.22 12.38 17.05
C LYS A 14 9.20 12.87 16.01
N GLU A 15 9.44 14.04 15.44
CA GLU A 15 8.62 14.68 14.42
C GLU A 15 8.62 13.89 13.11
N LEU A 16 9.78 13.43 12.66
CA LEU A 16 9.91 12.63 11.45
C LEU A 16 9.29 11.23 11.63
N ASN A 17 9.42 10.65 12.83
CA ASN A 17 8.75 9.40 13.15
C ASN A 17 7.21 9.54 13.08
N ARG A 18 6.65 10.64 13.61
CA ARG A 18 5.21 10.96 13.47
C ARG A 18 4.78 11.07 12.00
N LEU A 19 5.60 11.68 11.15
CA LEU A 19 5.31 11.78 9.71
C LEU A 19 5.27 10.39 9.05
N LEU A 20 6.23 9.50 9.37
CA LEU A 20 6.23 8.14 8.84
C LEU A 20 4.97 7.36 9.24
N TYR A 21 4.55 7.44 10.51
CA TYR A 21 3.30 6.83 10.96
C TYR A 21 2.08 7.42 10.26
N SER A 22 2.06 8.74 10.00
CA SER A 22 0.95 9.36 9.27
C SER A 22 0.86 8.83 7.83
N VAL A 23 1.99 8.64 7.16
CA VAL A 23 2.06 8.06 5.81
C VAL A 23 1.62 6.61 5.83
N GLU A 24 2.08 5.82 6.79
CA GLU A 24 1.67 4.42 6.96
C GLU A 24 0.16 4.31 7.19
N ALA A 25 -0.40 5.15 8.07
CA ALA A 25 -1.82 5.17 8.38
C ALA A 25 -2.69 5.51 7.16
N MET A 26 -2.31 6.55 6.39
CA MET A 26 -3.00 6.90 5.14
C MET A 26 -2.91 5.75 4.12
N TYR A 27 -1.72 5.17 3.95
CA TYR A 27 -1.52 4.05 3.03
C TYR A 27 -2.36 2.82 3.42
N LEU A 28 -2.38 2.47 4.71
CA LEU A 28 -3.17 1.38 5.26
C LEU A 28 -4.67 1.61 5.06
N SER A 29 -5.14 2.84 5.26
CA SER A 29 -6.54 3.25 5.03
C SER A 29 -6.95 2.96 3.58
N ILE A 30 -6.15 3.42 2.61
CA ILE A 30 -6.38 3.19 1.18
C ILE A 30 -6.46 1.70 0.89
N VAL A 31 -5.50 0.91 1.38
CA VAL A 31 -5.46 -0.53 1.12
C VAL A 31 -6.72 -1.21 1.66
N ARG A 32 -7.14 -0.90 2.90
CA ARG A 32 -8.30 -1.54 3.52
C ARG A 32 -9.58 -1.31 2.72
N GLU A 33 -9.89 -0.05 2.41
CA GLU A 33 -11.12 0.28 1.69
C GLU A 33 -11.12 -0.30 0.27
N VAL A 34 -10.00 -0.16 -0.46
CA VAL A 34 -9.92 -0.63 -1.86
C VAL A 34 -10.00 -2.15 -1.93
N VAL A 35 -9.38 -2.88 -0.98
CA VAL A 35 -9.45 -4.34 -0.92
C VAL A 35 -10.87 -4.81 -0.63
N GLU A 36 -11.53 -4.19 0.34
CA GLU A 36 -12.91 -4.54 0.69
C GLU A 36 -13.83 -4.34 -0.51
N TYR A 37 -13.75 -3.16 -1.14
CA TYR A 37 -14.50 -2.87 -2.36
C TYR A 37 -14.22 -3.89 -3.48
N ALA A 38 -12.94 -4.19 -3.73
CA ALA A 38 -12.51 -5.12 -4.77
C ALA A 38 -13.11 -6.53 -4.57
N VAL A 39 -13.16 -7.00 -3.33
CA VAL A 39 -13.70 -8.33 -3.00
C VAL A 39 -15.22 -8.36 -3.08
N VAL A 40 -15.90 -7.34 -2.54
CA VAL A 40 -17.38 -7.25 -2.57
C VAL A 40 -17.90 -7.13 -3.99
N ASN A 41 -17.24 -6.34 -4.83
CA ASN A 41 -17.66 -6.08 -6.21
C ASN A 41 -17.00 -7.01 -7.25
N ASN A 42 -16.20 -7.99 -6.80
CA ASN A 42 -15.46 -8.91 -7.66
C ASN A 42 -14.59 -8.20 -8.73
N VAL A 43 -13.96 -7.08 -8.36
CA VAL A 43 -13.07 -6.28 -9.22
C VAL A 43 -11.61 -6.56 -8.85
N THR A 44 -10.88 -7.27 -9.72
CA THR A 44 -9.45 -7.58 -9.48
C THR A 44 -8.49 -6.77 -10.36
N SER A 45 -9.00 -5.90 -11.24
CA SER A 45 -8.18 -5.11 -12.16
C SER A 45 -7.62 -3.88 -11.44
N ALA A 46 -6.29 -3.81 -11.28
CA ALA A 46 -5.62 -2.66 -10.68
C ALA A 46 -5.92 -1.35 -11.42
N THR A 47 -6.00 -1.38 -12.76
CA THR A 47 -6.33 -0.21 -13.58
C THR A 47 -7.75 0.26 -13.33
N GLN A 48 -8.70 -0.67 -13.16
CA GLN A 48 -10.09 -0.34 -12.86
C GLN A 48 -10.21 0.27 -11.46
N LEU A 49 -9.58 -0.33 -10.44
CA LEU A 49 -9.54 0.21 -9.08
C LEU A 49 -8.85 1.59 -9.05
N GLN A 50 -7.80 1.78 -9.84
CA GLN A 50 -7.15 3.09 -9.95
C GLN A 50 -8.09 4.15 -10.52
N ARG A 51 -8.87 3.84 -11.57
CA ARG A 51 -9.87 4.78 -12.11
C ARG A 51 -10.95 5.15 -11.09
N LEU A 52 -11.35 4.19 -10.25
CA LEU A 52 -12.39 4.40 -9.24
C LEU A 52 -11.89 5.22 -8.04
N PHE A 53 -10.68 4.95 -7.57
CA PHE A 53 -10.22 5.45 -6.26
C PHE A 53 -9.15 6.54 -6.32
N TYR A 54 -8.43 6.69 -7.44
CA TYR A 54 -7.29 7.63 -7.49
C TYR A 54 -7.72 9.07 -7.20
N SER A 55 -8.77 9.55 -7.86
CA SER A 55 -9.24 10.94 -7.68
C SER A 55 -9.71 11.21 -6.25
N LYS A 56 -10.42 10.24 -5.63
CA LYS A 56 -10.84 10.31 -4.23
C LYS A 56 -9.65 10.55 -3.31
N TYR A 57 -8.66 9.65 -3.35
CA TYR A 57 -7.53 9.74 -2.43
C TYR A 57 -6.56 10.86 -2.75
N ARG A 58 -6.48 11.29 -4.01
CA ARG A 58 -5.68 12.46 -4.38
C ARG A 58 -6.22 13.74 -3.74
N GLN A 59 -7.54 13.84 -3.59
CA GLN A 59 -8.23 14.96 -2.93
C GLN A 59 -8.18 14.83 -1.40
N GLU A 60 -8.38 13.63 -0.87
CA GLU A 60 -8.40 13.36 0.57
C GLU A 60 -7.01 13.52 1.21
N TYR A 61 -5.98 12.95 0.57
CA TYR A 61 -4.60 12.94 1.07
C TYR A 61 -3.70 13.82 0.21
N GLN A 62 -3.91 15.15 0.29
CA GLN A 62 -3.18 16.10 -0.56
C GLN A 62 -1.66 16.09 -0.32
N GLY A 63 -1.23 15.79 0.90
CA GLY A 63 0.18 15.66 1.29
C GLY A 63 0.79 14.28 1.01
N LEU A 64 0.00 13.29 0.59
CA LEU A 64 0.50 11.98 0.24
C LEU A 64 0.97 12.00 -1.22
N HIS A 65 2.20 11.55 -1.46
CA HIS A 65 2.76 11.50 -2.80
C HIS A 65 1.89 10.61 -3.71
N ALA A 66 1.57 11.08 -4.91
CA ALA A 66 0.64 10.40 -5.83
C ALA A 66 1.06 8.95 -6.14
N HIS A 67 2.37 8.68 -6.18
CA HIS A 67 2.89 7.33 -6.38
C HIS A 67 2.46 6.36 -5.27
N LEU A 68 2.41 6.81 -4.01
CA LEU A 68 2.00 5.97 -2.88
C LEU A 68 0.52 5.59 -2.96
N ILE A 69 -0.33 6.50 -3.44
CA ILE A 69 -1.74 6.20 -3.70
C ILE A 69 -1.87 5.10 -4.76
N ILE A 70 -1.15 5.24 -5.88
CA ILE A 70 -1.16 4.25 -6.96
C ILE A 70 -0.60 2.89 -6.48
N GLN A 71 0.46 2.90 -5.68
CA GLN A 71 1.03 1.69 -5.08
C GLN A 71 0.04 1.00 -4.13
N ALA A 72 -0.62 1.75 -3.25
CA ALA A 72 -1.63 1.23 -2.33
C ALA A 72 -2.78 0.54 -3.08
N ILE A 73 -3.31 1.19 -4.13
CA ILE A 73 -4.37 0.62 -4.97
C ILE A 73 -3.92 -0.66 -5.67
N ARG A 74 -2.68 -0.70 -6.19
CA ARG A 74 -2.13 -1.91 -6.82
C ARG A 74 -1.97 -3.05 -5.82
N GLN A 75 -1.44 -2.75 -4.63
CA GLN A 75 -1.32 -3.73 -3.56
C GLN A 75 -2.68 -4.26 -3.13
N ALA A 76 -3.69 -3.39 -3.05
CA ALA A 76 -5.05 -3.80 -2.77
C ALA A 76 -5.60 -4.78 -3.82
N ALA A 77 -5.37 -4.52 -5.11
CA ALA A 77 -5.76 -5.42 -6.19
C ALA A 77 -5.11 -6.82 -6.06
N GLU A 78 -3.82 -6.87 -5.70
CA GLU A 78 -3.08 -8.12 -5.47
C GLU A 78 -3.64 -8.91 -4.29
N ILE A 79 -3.92 -8.23 -3.17
CA ILE A 79 -4.54 -8.84 -1.98
C ILE A 79 -5.91 -9.41 -2.34
N ALA A 80 -6.76 -8.62 -3.01
CA ALA A 80 -8.09 -9.06 -3.42
C ALA A 80 -8.02 -10.29 -4.34
N LYS A 81 -7.09 -10.30 -5.31
CA LYS A 81 -6.88 -11.45 -6.20
C LYS A 81 -6.45 -12.70 -5.42
N SER A 82 -5.46 -12.57 -4.54
CA SER A 82 -4.97 -13.68 -3.70
C SER A 82 -6.08 -14.24 -2.80
N PHE A 83 -6.83 -13.35 -2.16
CA PHE A 83 -7.91 -13.69 -1.27
C PHE A 83 -9.06 -14.42 -2.00
N THR A 84 -9.47 -13.93 -3.17
CA THR A 84 -10.51 -14.57 -3.99
C THR A 84 -10.08 -15.98 -4.43
N VAL A 85 -8.80 -16.17 -4.79
CA VAL A 85 -8.26 -17.51 -5.11
C VAL A 85 -8.32 -18.44 -3.90
N ARG A 86 -7.91 -17.97 -2.71
CA ARG A 86 -7.96 -18.77 -1.48
C ARG A 86 -9.39 -19.10 -1.05
N ARG A 87 -10.33 -18.16 -1.19
CA ARG A 87 -11.76 -18.39 -0.93
C ARG A 87 -12.33 -19.47 -1.85
N ARG A 88 -12.04 -19.43 -3.15
CA ARG A 88 -12.49 -20.46 -4.10
C ARG A 88 -11.97 -21.85 -3.76
N ARG A 89 -10.83 -21.95 -3.06
CA ARG A 89 -10.25 -23.19 -2.56
C ARG A 89 -10.80 -23.61 -1.18
N GLY A 90 -11.76 -22.89 -0.61
CA GLY A 90 -12.30 -23.15 0.72
C GLY A 90 -11.34 -22.84 1.87
N LEU A 91 -10.23 -22.12 1.61
CA LEU A 91 -9.20 -21.82 2.61
C LEU A 91 -9.52 -20.58 3.47
N VAL A 92 -10.66 -19.92 3.23
CA VAL A 92 -11.07 -18.69 3.90
C VAL A 92 -12.56 -18.75 4.18
N SER A 93 -12.93 -18.49 5.44
CA SER A 93 -14.33 -18.37 5.89
C SER A 93 -14.86 -16.93 5.88
N LYS A 94 -13.99 -15.92 5.92
CA LYS A 94 -14.38 -14.51 6.02
C LYS A 94 -14.94 -13.91 4.71
N PRO A 95 -15.88 -12.96 4.80
CA PRO A 95 -16.45 -12.25 3.64
C PRO A 95 -15.50 -11.20 3.02
N TYR A 96 -14.43 -10.82 3.70
CA TYR A 96 -13.38 -9.94 3.19
C TYR A 96 -12.06 -10.19 3.95
N PRO A 97 -10.90 -9.82 3.37
CA PRO A 97 -9.61 -9.92 4.05
C PRO A 97 -9.42 -8.77 5.06
N GLU A 98 -8.77 -9.06 6.17
CA GLU A 98 -8.39 -8.06 7.18
C GLU A 98 -6.92 -7.71 7.02
N VAL A 99 -6.65 -6.49 6.54
CA VAL A 99 -5.28 -5.98 6.41
C VAL A 99 -4.87 -5.30 7.73
N ARG A 100 -4.03 -5.97 8.51
CA ARG A 100 -3.57 -5.47 9.82
C ARG A 100 -2.44 -4.45 9.71
N SER A 101 -1.50 -4.71 8.83
CA SER A 101 -0.33 -3.87 8.56
C SER A 101 0.00 -3.85 7.07
N VAL A 102 0.80 -2.87 6.68
CA VAL A 102 1.28 -2.68 5.30
C VAL A 102 2.79 -2.52 5.33
N SER A 103 3.41 -2.81 4.20
CA SER A 103 4.83 -2.48 3.99
C SER A 103 4.92 -1.65 2.73
N ILE A 104 5.44 -0.44 2.88
CA ILE A 104 5.66 0.49 1.77
C ILE A 104 7.03 0.18 1.18
N ARG A 105 7.09 -0.06 -0.13
CA ARG A 105 8.34 -0.35 -0.84
C ARG A 105 8.67 0.78 -1.80
N PHE A 106 9.87 1.31 -1.65
CA PHE A 106 10.44 2.26 -2.58
C PHE A 106 11.39 1.55 -3.53
N THR A 107 11.48 2.02 -4.76
CA THR A 107 12.51 1.55 -5.69
C THR A 107 13.83 2.23 -5.34
N GLU A 108 14.95 1.59 -5.68
CA GLU A 108 16.28 2.22 -5.52
C GLU A 108 16.35 3.58 -6.21
N LYS A 109 15.72 3.71 -7.38
CA LYS A 109 15.63 4.97 -8.14
C LYS A 109 14.76 6.04 -7.48
N ALA A 110 13.97 5.70 -6.47
CA ALA A 110 13.20 6.69 -5.71
C ALA A 110 14.07 7.45 -4.70
N TRP A 111 15.33 7.03 -4.52
CA TRP A 111 16.28 7.64 -3.60
C TRP A 111 17.54 8.05 -4.37
N SER A 112 17.82 9.36 -4.48
CA SER A 112 19.16 9.83 -4.85
C SER A 112 19.99 9.91 -3.58
N TYR A 113 20.73 8.84 -3.27
CA TYR A 113 21.65 8.83 -2.14
C TYR A 113 22.63 10.01 -2.18
N GLU A 114 22.99 10.46 -3.39
CA GLU A 114 23.85 11.62 -3.65
C GLU A 114 23.27 12.95 -3.15
N GLU A 115 21.94 13.08 -3.01
CA GLU A 115 21.32 14.30 -2.48
C GLU A 115 21.38 14.39 -0.95
N PHE A 116 21.55 13.26 -0.25
CA PHE A 116 21.62 13.22 1.21
C PHE A 116 23.04 13.40 1.78
N VAL A 117 24.07 13.29 0.94
CA VAL A 117 25.49 13.38 1.34
C VAL A 117 26.08 14.79 1.05
N LYS A 118 25.25 15.77 0.66
CA LYS A 118 25.65 17.19 0.58
C LYS A 118 25.39 17.92 1.88
#